data_AF-A0A1J4KSA8-F1
#
_entry.id   AF-A0A1J4KSA8-F1
#
_cell.length_a   1.000
_cell.length_b   1.000
_cell.length_c   1.000
_cell.angle_alpha   90.00
_cell.angle_beta   90.00
_cell.angle_gamma   90.00
#
_symmetry.space_group_name_H-M   'P 1'
#
loop_
_entity.id
_entity.type
_entity.pdbx_description
1 polymer ?
#
loop_
_entity_poly.entity_id
_entity_poly.type
_entity_poly.pdbx_seq_one_letter_code
_entity_poly.pdbx_strand_id
1 'polypeptide(L)'
;MINLDFPNQTPTILTTRNFGDGVFLVKGNILLGFDNPHRNLLSFNIQPIPHGSFCSLFIWPLNHSQFSISNPCKQFLLFSENGKISIHPNDFEISLFEFICVQVKYFVCGRSLSSPDDFIFLSFIFENEQTTHFSFPVNDPDFRFNPNTSILFESSGILDHINSDQINSQKQKIVFAINCVSTIKMISFDQNNVLKTFQFDVEKSLSKSLQNNAKNLDFYETSIIGKNEKEFSFVVFLGFIFYHDTKNRWFVAFQIINVPANGKAYRLIHQEYNTYEIRPQGDSMKNTIQQWKNEFEMACLSDSSNFTWKIRCLTNRNIPGVDADGIRLIKAPEMNLIIADENNGIIKF
;
A
#
# COMPACT_ATOMS: atom_id res chain seq x y z
N MET A 1 6.78 -14.68 25.45
CA MET A 1 7.98 -14.51 24.60
C MET A 1 7.99 -15.64 23.60
N ILE A 2 7.56 -15.38 22.38
CA ILE A 2 7.65 -16.35 21.27
C ILE A 2 8.44 -15.62 20.18
N ASN A 3 9.67 -16.07 19.97
CA ASN A 3 10.50 -15.68 18.83
C ASN A 3 9.84 -16.21 17.55
N LEU A 4 9.54 -15.31 16.62
CA LEU A 4 9.24 -15.63 15.23
C LEU A 4 10.51 -15.36 14.42
N ASP A 5 11.43 -16.33 14.45
CA ASP A 5 12.47 -16.43 13.43
C ASP A 5 11.83 -17.01 12.17
N PHE A 6 11.61 -16.17 11.15
CA PHE A 6 11.37 -16.63 9.78
C PHE A 6 12.68 -17.23 9.25
N PRO A 7 12.75 -18.50 8.82
CA PRO A 7 13.90 -18.93 8.06
C PRO A 7 13.80 -18.34 6.66
N ASN A 8 14.84 -17.60 6.26
CA ASN A 8 15.19 -17.41 4.86
C ASN A 8 15.24 -18.78 4.17
N GLN A 9 14.15 -19.20 3.54
CA GLN A 9 14.15 -20.32 2.61
C GLN A 9 14.12 -19.75 1.20
N THR A 10 15.22 -19.92 0.50
CA THR A 10 15.29 -19.88 -0.95
C THR A 10 14.07 -20.61 -1.54
N PRO A 11 13.43 -20.08 -2.59
CA PRO A 11 12.29 -20.75 -3.21
C PRO A 11 12.72 -22.15 -3.64
N THR A 12 12.08 -23.17 -3.08
CA THR A 12 12.31 -24.55 -3.48
C THR A 12 11.77 -24.72 -4.89
N ILE A 13 12.65 -24.75 -5.88
CA ILE A 13 12.29 -25.13 -7.26
C ILE A 13 11.97 -26.63 -7.24
N LEU A 14 10.70 -26.97 -7.05
CA LEU A 14 10.21 -28.33 -7.26
C LEU A 14 10.28 -28.64 -8.76
N THR A 15 11.30 -29.40 -9.15
CA THR A 15 11.41 -29.92 -10.51
C THR A 15 10.43 -31.07 -10.68
N THR A 16 9.39 -30.84 -11.49
CA THR A 16 8.27 -31.74 -11.72
C THR A 16 8.73 -32.96 -12.54
N ARG A 17 9.07 -34.08 -11.89
CA ARG A 17 9.39 -35.33 -12.62
C ARG A 17 8.26 -36.35 -12.66
N ASN A 18 7.29 -36.32 -11.76
CA ASN A 18 6.22 -37.33 -11.73
C ASN A 18 4.85 -36.69 -11.48
N PHE A 19 4.16 -36.26 -12.55
CA PHE A 19 2.70 -36.11 -12.53
C PHE A 19 2.11 -37.26 -13.34
N GLY A 20 1.35 -38.12 -12.66
CA GLY A 20 0.70 -39.29 -13.26
C GLY A 20 -0.51 -38.89 -14.12
N ASP A 21 -0.60 -39.57 -15.27
CA ASP A 21 -1.70 -39.75 -16.22
C ASP A 21 -2.83 -38.71 -16.25
N GLY A 22 -2.77 -37.83 -17.25
CA GLY A 22 -3.87 -36.91 -17.58
C GLY A 22 -3.58 -35.66 -18.40
N VAL A 23 -2.38 -35.49 -18.98
CA VAL A 23 -2.04 -34.52 -20.06
C VAL A 23 -2.69 -33.12 -19.98
N PHE A 24 -2.37 -32.33 -18.94
CA PHE A 24 -2.31 -30.87 -19.06
C PHE A 24 -0.87 -30.40 -18.84
N LEU A 25 -0.01 -30.70 -19.83
CA LEU A 25 1.38 -30.24 -19.89
C LEU A 25 1.45 -28.87 -20.56
N VAL A 26 0.91 -27.85 -19.90
CA VAL A 26 1.22 -26.48 -20.30
C VAL A 26 2.63 -26.17 -19.80
N LYS A 27 3.60 -26.17 -20.73
CA LYS A 27 4.96 -25.69 -20.44
C LYS A 27 4.88 -24.26 -19.90
N GLY A 28 5.68 -23.95 -18.89
CA GLY A 28 5.76 -22.61 -18.32
C GLY A 28 4.79 -22.32 -17.16
N ASN A 29 4.22 -23.35 -16.51
CA ASN A 29 3.54 -23.16 -15.23
C ASN A 29 4.56 -22.82 -14.13
N ILE A 30 4.31 -21.72 -13.41
CA ILE A 30 5.07 -21.28 -12.25
C ILE A 30 4.24 -21.65 -11.02
N LEU A 31 4.69 -22.62 -10.24
CA LEU A 31 4.01 -23.05 -9.02
C LEU A 31 4.18 -21.98 -7.92
N LEU A 32 3.08 -21.61 -7.28
CA LEU A 32 3.07 -20.58 -6.23
C LEU A 32 3.05 -21.19 -4.83
N GLY A 33 2.41 -22.34 -4.68
CA GLY A 33 2.20 -23.00 -3.40
C GLY A 33 0.74 -23.35 -3.18
N PHE A 34 0.41 -23.70 -1.94
CA PHE A 34 -0.92 -24.14 -1.57
C PHE A 34 -1.82 -22.96 -1.20
N ASP A 35 -3.10 -23.04 -1.56
CA ASP A 35 -4.12 -22.12 -1.04
C ASP A 35 -4.33 -22.31 0.47
N ASN A 36 -5.12 -21.46 1.12
CA ASN A 36 -5.63 -21.69 2.46
C ASN A 36 -7.09 -22.17 2.34
N PRO A 37 -7.41 -23.46 2.61
CA PRO A 37 -6.88 -24.33 3.65
C PRO A 37 -6.04 -25.54 3.16
N HIS A 38 -5.14 -25.31 2.21
CA HIS A 38 -4.19 -26.28 1.64
C HIS A 38 -4.82 -27.42 0.84
N ARG A 39 -6.00 -27.17 0.26
CA ARG A 39 -6.71 -28.16 -0.56
C ARG A 39 -6.33 -28.09 -2.02
N ASN A 40 -5.78 -26.96 -2.45
CA ASN A 40 -5.40 -26.74 -3.83
C ASN A 40 -3.96 -26.25 -3.94
N LEU A 41 -3.27 -26.71 -4.98
CA LEU A 41 -2.04 -26.10 -5.47
C LEU A 41 -2.41 -24.98 -6.44
N LEU A 42 -1.73 -23.84 -6.34
CA LEU A 42 -1.90 -22.68 -7.20
C LEU A 42 -0.70 -22.56 -8.14
N SER A 43 -0.95 -22.19 -9.40
CA SER A 43 0.12 -21.87 -10.35
C SER A 43 -0.26 -20.75 -11.29
N PHE A 44 0.70 -19.90 -11.63
CA PHE A 44 0.57 -19.00 -12.76
C PHE A 44 1.03 -19.64 -14.05
N ASN A 45 0.51 -19.12 -15.16
CA ASN A 45 1.04 -19.38 -16.48
C ASN A 45 1.10 -18.08 -17.25
N ILE A 46 2.30 -17.74 -17.72
CA ILE A 46 2.56 -16.54 -18.53
C ILE A 46 3.13 -17.04 -19.86
N GLN A 47 2.28 -17.10 -20.88
CA GLN A 47 2.66 -17.58 -22.21
C GLN A 47 2.99 -16.39 -23.11
N PRO A 48 4.12 -16.41 -23.83
CA PRO A 48 4.37 -15.42 -24.87
C PRO A 48 3.34 -15.54 -25.98
N ILE A 49 2.82 -14.40 -26.43
CA ILE A 49 1.99 -14.27 -27.63
C ILE A 49 2.58 -13.18 -28.54
N PRO A 50 2.21 -13.11 -29.83
CA PRO A 50 2.61 -11.98 -30.66
C PRO A 50 2.23 -10.65 -29.98
N HIS A 51 3.24 -9.81 -29.75
CA HIS A 51 3.10 -8.50 -29.10
C HIS A 51 2.66 -8.51 -27.63
N GLY A 52 2.91 -9.58 -26.87
CA GLY A 52 2.64 -9.55 -25.43
C GLY A 52 2.68 -10.90 -24.73
N SER A 53 1.84 -11.02 -23.70
CA SER A 53 1.69 -12.23 -22.89
C SER A 53 0.22 -12.60 -22.71
N PHE A 54 -0.02 -13.90 -22.54
CA PHE A 54 -1.25 -14.45 -22.02
C PHE A 54 -1.02 -14.92 -20.58
N CYS A 55 -1.78 -14.38 -19.63
CA CYS A 55 -1.63 -14.60 -18.19
C CYS A 55 -2.85 -15.32 -17.63
N SER A 56 -2.61 -16.40 -16.88
CA SER A 56 -3.67 -17.14 -16.19
C SER A 56 -3.23 -17.67 -14.83
N LEU A 57 -4.19 -17.79 -13.92
CA LEU A 57 -4.06 -18.50 -12.65
C LEU A 57 -4.82 -19.82 -12.73
N PHE A 58 -4.15 -20.92 -12.38
CA PHE A 58 -4.73 -22.24 -12.30
C PHE A 58 -4.87 -22.70 -10.85
N ILE A 59 -5.97 -23.38 -10.57
CA ILE A 59 -6.22 -24.07 -9.30
C ILE A 59 -6.23 -25.57 -9.56
N TRP A 60 -5.37 -26.28 -8.85
CA TRP A 60 -5.15 -27.71 -8.97
C TRP A 60 -5.64 -28.39 -7.69
N PRO A 61 -6.63 -29.28 -7.74
CA PRO A 61 -7.08 -29.95 -6.53
C PRO A 61 -6.00 -30.95 -6.09
N LEU A 62 -5.75 -30.99 -4.78
CA LEU A 62 -4.82 -31.95 -4.19
C LEU A 62 -5.59 -33.15 -3.65
N ASN A 63 -5.16 -34.33 -4.08
CA ASN A 63 -5.57 -35.55 -3.42
C ASN A 63 -4.55 -35.94 -2.35
N HIS A 64 -4.78 -35.50 -1.10
CA HIS A 64 -3.90 -35.82 0.04
C HIS A 64 -3.70 -37.32 0.28
N SER A 65 -4.63 -38.17 -0.18
CA SER A 65 -4.56 -39.62 0.03
C SER A 65 -3.59 -40.33 -0.92
N GLN A 66 -3.30 -39.74 -2.08
CA GLN A 66 -2.47 -40.36 -3.13
C GLN A 66 -1.27 -39.50 -3.55
N PHE A 67 -1.09 -38.31 -2.96
CA PHE A 67 -0.08 -37.31 -3.36
C PHE A 67 0.02 -37.16 -4.89
N SER A 68 -1.15 -37.14 -5.54
CA SER A 68 -1.29 -36.92 -6.97
C SER A 68 -1.96 -35.57 -7.21
N ILE A 69 -1.50 -34.87 -8.25
CA ILE A 69 -2.10 -33.64 -8.75
C ILE A 69 -2.79 -34.01 -10.06
N SER A 70 -4.11 -33.85 -10.10
CA SER A 70 -4.90 -34.05 -11.32
C SER A 70 -4.82 -32.82 -12.21
N ASN A 71 -5.55 -32.82 -13.34
CA ASN A 71 -5.77 -31.61 -14.14
C ASN A 71 -6.32 -30.44 -13.32
N PRO A 72 -6.07 -29.19 -13.74
CA PRO A 72 -6.54 -28.03 -13.00
C PRO A 72 -8.07 -28.05 -12.99
N CYS A 73 -8.67 -27.80 -11.83
CA CYS A 73 -10.13 -27.72 -11.71
C CYS A 73 -10.66 -26.37 -12.17
N LYS A 74 -9.83 -25.32 -12.13
CA LYS A 74 -10.20 -23.96 -12.54
C LYS A 74 -9.05 -23.23 -13.22
N GLN A 75 -9.42 -22.34 -14.14
CA GLN A 75 -8.55 -21.38 -14.79
C GLN A 75 -9.19 -20.00 -14.70
N PHE A 76 -8.44 -19.01 -14.22
CA PHE A 76 -8.80 -17.60 -14.26
C PHE A 76 -7.91 -16.88 -15.25
N LEU A 77 -8.53 -16.15 -16.17
CA LEU A 77 -7.82 -15.23 -17.06
C LEU A 77 -7.48 -13.96 -16.27
N LEU A 78 -6.23 -13.50 -16.39
CA LEU A 78 -5.73 -12.40 -15.56
C LEU A 78 -5.53 -11.13 -16.39
N PHE A 79 -5.70 -9.99 -15.73
CA PHE A 79 -5.40 -8.62 -16.19
C PHE A 79 -6.26 -8.07 -17.33
N SER A 80 -6.97 -8.94 -18.03
CA SER A 80 -8.00 -8.59 -19.01
C SER A 80 -9.00 -9.74 -19.14
N GLU A 81 -10.17 -9.46 -19.73
CA GLU A 81 -11.22 -10.47 -19.92
C GLU A 81 -10.76 -11.69 -20.73
N ASN A 82 -9.72 -11.52 -21.57
CA ASN A 82 -9.17 -12.59 -22.40
C ASN A 82 -7.78 -13.05 -21.95
N GLY A 83 -7.27 -12.57 -20.82
CA GLY A 83 -5.96 -12.92 -20.28
C GLY A 83 -4.77 -12.31 -21.02
N LYS A 84 -4.98 -11.50 -22.06
CA LYS A 84 -3.89 -10.93 -22.87
C LYS A 84 -3.47 -9.55 -22.35
N ILE A 85 -2.16 -9.33 -22.28
CA ILE A 85 -1.52 -8.05 -21.98
C ILE A 85 -0.42 -7.76 -23.00
N SER A 86 -0.11 -6.50 -23.25
CA SER A 86 0.91 -6.07 -24.22
C SER A 86 2.35 -6.11 -23.70
N ILE A 87 2.60 -6.81 -22.59
CA ILE A 87 3.90 -6.92 -21.93
C ILE A 87 4.52 -8.26 -22.25
N HIS A 88 5.82 -8.29 -22.51
CA HIS A 88 6.56 -9.53 -22.75
C HIS A 88 6.76 -10.33 -21.44
N PRO A 89 6.69 -11.67 -21.44
CA PRO A 89 6.73 -12.46 -20.21
C PRO A 89 7.95 -12.23 -19.31
N ASN A 90 9.09 -11.93 -19.91
CA ASN A 90 10.35 -11.73 -19.20
C ASN A 90 10.44 -10.36 -18.51
N ASP A 91 9.57 -9.42 -18.87
CA ASP A 91 9.53 -8.05 -18.38
C ASP A 91 8.33 -7.82 -17.47
N PHE A 92 7.84 -8.89 -16.83
CA PHE A 92 6.61 -8.86 -16.05
C PHE A 92 6.78 -9.59 -14.72
N GLU A 93 6.56 -8.86 -13.62
CA GLU A 93 6.51 -9.43 -12.29
C GLU A 93 5.06 -9.55 -11.82
N ILE A 94 4.75 -10.63 -11.11
CA ILE A 94 3.40 -10.95 -10.64
C ILE A 94 3.41 -11.35 -9.16
N SER A 95 2.42 -10.89 -8.42
CA SER A 95 2.19 -11.21 -7.01
C SER A 95 0.74 -11.65 -6.82
N LEU A 96 0.55 -12.66 -5.96
CA LEU A 96 -0.76 -13.17 -5.55
C LEU A 96 -0.97 -12.90 -4.06
N PHE A 97 -2.14 -12.37 -3.72
CA PHE A 97 -2.61 -12.25 -2.34
C PHE A 97 -3.91 -13.03 -2.20
N GLU A 98 -3.97 -13.88 -1.18
CA GLU A 98 -5.17 -14.64 -0.82
C GLU A 98 -5.80 -14.01 0.43
N PHE A 99 -7.13 -13.93 0.42
CA PHE A 99 -7.89 -13.45 1.58
C PHE A 99 -8.97 -14.45 1.99
N ILE A 100 -9.31 -14.40 3.27
CA ILE A 100 -10.26 -15.31 3.91
C ILE A 100 -11.37 -14.47 4.53
N CYS A 101 -12.61 -14.96 4.50
CA CYS A 101 -13.77 -14.32 5.11
C CYS A 101 -14.13 -12.93 4.54
N VAL A 102 -13.81 -12.70 3.27
CA VAL A 102 -14.03 -11.43 2.57
C VAL A 102 -14.53 -11.70 1.15
N GLN A 103 -15.10 -10.68 0.53
CA GLN A 103 -15.70 -10.80 -0.80
C GLN A 103 -14.70 -11.17 -1.91
N VAL A 104 -13.49 -10.60 -1.85
CA VAL A 104 -12.38 -10.88 -2.78
C VAL A 104 -11.61 -12.09 -2.25
N LYS A 105 -11.57 -13.19 -3.01
CA LYS A 105 -10.80 -14.39 -2.64
C LYS A 105 -9.32 -14.24 -2.99
N TYR A 106 -9.03 -13.80 -4.21
CA TYR A 106 -7.67 -13.55 -4.66
C TYR A 106 -7.53 -12.15 -5.26
N PHE A 107 -6.41 -11.51 -4.95
CA PHE A 107 -5.95 -10.30 -5.62
C PHE A 107 -4.62 -10.60 -6.30
N VAL A 108 -4.57 -10.34 -7.59
CA VAL A 108 -3.35 -10.51 -8.40
C VAL A 108 -2.90 -9.14 -8.86
N CYS A 109 -1.65 -8.80 -8.54
CA CYS A 109 -1.00 -7.57 -8.98
C CYS A 109 0.17 -7.95 -9.89
N GLY A 110 0.25 -7.33 -11.07
CA GLY A 110 1.36 -7.48 -11.98
C GLY A 110 1.95 -6.13 -12.37
N ARG A 111 3.26 -6.05 -12.58
CA ARG A 111 3.96 -4.84 -13.02
C ARG A 111 4.89 -5.13 -14.17
N SER A 112 5.04 -4.17 -15.08
CA SER A 112 6.12 -4.21 -16.06
C SER A 112 7.46 -3.82 -15.42
N LEU A 113 8.56 -4.42 -15.89
CA LEU A 113 9.93 -4.11 -15.46
C LEU A 113 10.68 -3.18 -16.41
N SER A 114 10.22 -3.08 -17.67
CA SER A 114 11.03 -2.58 -18.79
C SER A 114 10.24 -1.64 -19.73
N SER A 115 9.00 -1.29 -19.38
CA SER A 115 8.12 -0.47 -20.21
C SER A 115 8.33 1.02 -19.88
N PRO A 116 8.40 1.91 -20.89
CA PRO A 116 8.44 3.36 -20.66
C PRO A 116 7.16 3.90 -20.01
N ASP A 117 6.06 3.16 -20.15
CA ASP A 117 4.84 3.38 -19.40
C ASP A 117 4.76 2.30 -18.31
N ASP A 118 5.15 2.65 -17.08
CA ASP A 118 5.05 1.75 -15.94
C ASP A 118 3.56 1.54 -15.62
N PHE A 119 2.99 0.46 -16.14
CA PHE A 119 1.62 0.03 -15.83
C PHE A 119 1.62 -1.03 -14.74
N ILE A 120 0.70 -0.86 -13.80
CA ILE A 120 0.26 -1.93 -12.91
C ILE A 120 -1.01 -2.55 -13.48
N PHE A 121 -1.09 -3.86 -13.44
CA PHE A 121 -2.24 -4.67 -13.83
C PHE A 121 -2.79 -5.38 -12.60
N LEU A 122 -4.09 -5.27 -12.39
CA LEU A 122 -4.79 -5.79 -11.23
C LEU A 122 -5.87 -6.78 -11.68
N SER A 123 -5.99 -7.90 -10.99
CA SER A 123 -7.13 -8.80 -11.10
C SER A 123 -7.68 -9.12 -9.72
N PHE A 124 -8.98 -8.93 -9.56
CA PHE A 124 -9.74 -9.33 -8.40
C PHE A 124 -10.54 -10.57 -8.78
N ILE A 125 -10.40 -11.65 -8.00
CA ILE A 125 -11.13 -12.90 -8.17
C ILE A 125 -11.99 -13.07 -6.93
N PHE A 126 -13.31 -13.09 -7.11
CA PHE A 126 -14.29 -13.17 -6.03
C PHE A 126 -14.56 -14.62 -5.62
N GLU A 127 -15.17 -14.81 -4.45
CA GLU A 127 -15.57 -16.15 -3.98
C GLU A 127 -16.55 -16.87 -4.92
N ASN A 128 -17.40 -16.10 -5.61
CA ASN A 128 -18.32 -16.60 -6.65
C ASN A 128 -17.65 -16.77 -8.02
N GLU A 129 -16.32 -16.73 -8.07
CA GLU A 129 -15.48 -16.96 -9.26
C GLU A 129 -15.59 -15.88 -10.35
N GLN A 130 -16.35 -14.81 -10.11
CA GLN A 130 -16.31 -13.63 -10.97
C GLN A 130 -14.93 -12.99 -10.90
N THR A 131 -14.51 -12.39 -12.02
CA THR A 131 -13.26 -11.65 -12.11
C THR A 131 -13.51 -10.20 -12.49
N THR A 132 -12.64 -9.32 -12.03
CA THR A 132 -12.63 -7.92 -12.46
C THR A 132 -11.19 -7.46 -12.60
N HIS A 133 -10.90 -6.72 -13.67
CA HIS A 133 -9.54 -6.36 -14.05
C HIS A 133 -9.39 -4.85 -14.16
N PHE A 134 -8.23 -4.34 -13.77
CA PHE A 134 -7.87 -2.93 -13.90
C PHE A 134 -6.43 -2.77 -14.33
N SER A 135 -6.12 -1.64 -14.95
CA SER A 135 -4.75 -1.21 -15.13
C SER A 135 -4.62 0.30 -14.90
N PHE A 136 -3.48 0.71 -14.36
CA PHE A 136 -3.19 2.11 -14.08
C PHE A 136 -1.73 2.43 -14.39
N PRO A 137 -1.43 3.62 -14.90
CA PRO A 137 -0.07 4.11 -14.96
C PRO A 137 0.42 4.45 -13.54
N VAL A 138 1.70 4.21 -13.27
CA VAL A 138 2.39 4.60 -12.05
C VAL A 138 3.63 5.43 -12.35
N ASN A 139 3.99 6.27 -11.38
CA ASN A 139 5.14 7.19 -11.47
C ASN A 139 6.43 6.58 -10.89
N ASP A 140 6.41 5.29 -10.58
CA ASP A 140 7.48 4.62 -9.83
C ASP A 140 7.90 3.34 -10.57
N PRO A 141 9.08 3.32 -11.21
CA PRO A 141 9.59 2.13 -11.88
C PRO A 141 9.90 0.99 -10.90
N ASP A 142 10.12 1.34 -9.62
CA ASP A 142 10.35 0.41 -8.53
C ASP A 142 9.09 0.15 -7.70
N PHE A 143 7.90 0.44 -8.25
CA PHE A 143 6.64 0.22 -7.56
C PHE A 143 6.56 -1.21 -7.00
N ARG A 144 6.32 -1.31 -5.69
CA ARG A 144 6.02 -2.57 -5.00
C ARG A 144 4.71 -2.42 -4.25
N PHE A 145 3.78 -3.31 -4.54
CA PHE A 145 2.52 -3.35 -3.80
C PHE A 145 2.79 -3.88 -2.38
N ASN A 146 2.67 -3.00 -1.38
CA ASN A 146 2.81 -3.36 0.03
C ASN A 146 1.42 -3.60 0.64
N PRO A 147 0.99 -4.86 0.88
CA PRO A 147 -0.33 -5.13 1.44
C PRO A 147 -0.53 -4.53 2.84
N ASN A 148 0.54 -4.31 3.60
CA ASN A 148 0.45 -3.81 4.98
C ASN A 148 -0.01 -2.35 5.04
N THR A 149 0.36 -1.54 4.05
CA THR A 149 -0.01 -0.11 3.99
C THR A 149 -1.17 0.13 3.02
N SER A 150 -1.33 -0.73 2.01
CA SER A 150 -2.27 -0.53 0.91
C SER A 150 -3.59 -1.30 1.02
N ILE A 151 -3.77 -2.16 2.04
CA ILE A 151 -5.03 -2.89 2.25
C ILE A 151 -5.65 -2.53 3.59
N LEU A 152 -6.88 -2.02 3.51
CA LEU A 152 -7.67 -1.62 4.66
C LEU A 152 -8.90 -2.51 4.79
N PHE A 153 -9.05 -3.13 5.95
CA PHE A 153 -10.24 -3.88 6.31
C PHE A 153 -11.15 -2.98 7.11
N GLU A 154 -12.45 -2.97 6.77
CA GLU A 154 -13.44 -2.32 7.61
C GLU A 154 -13.57 -3.15 8.87
N SER A 155 -12.92 -2.71 9.94
CA SER A 155 -13.17 -3.27 11.25
C SER A 155 -14.65 -3.05 11.54
N SER A 156 -15.38 -4.14 11.80
CA SER A 156 -16.75 -4.05 12.27
C SER A 156 -16.69 -3.38 13.64
N GLY A 157 -16.78 -2.05 13.68
CA GLY A 157 -16.90 -1.23 14.90
C GLY A 157 -18.21 -1.46 15.65
N ILE A 158 -18.76 -2.67 15.59
CA ILE A 158 -19.97 -3.12 16.26
C ILE A 158 -19.73 -4.56 16.75
N LEU A 159 -18.75 -4.76 17.62
CA LEU A 159 -18.65 -6.01 18.41
C LEU A 159 -19.11 -5.83 19.86
N ASP A 160 -19.55 -4.63 20.26
CA ASP A 160 -20.05 -4.43 21.62
C ASP A 160 -21.54 -4.76 21.81
N HIS A 161 -22.35 -4.92 20.74
CA HIS A 161 -23.81 -5.15 20.88
C HIS A 161 -24.49 -6.05 19.83
N ILE A 162 -23.78 -6.97 19.16
CA ILE A 162 -24.46 -7.89 18.22
C ILE A 162 -24.48 -9.31 18.79
N ASN A 163 -25.69 -9.83 19.01
CA ASN A 163 -25.93 -11.23 19.34
C ASN A 163 -25.28 -12.15 18.29
N SER A 164 -24.66 -13.23 18.78
CA SER A 164 -23.86 -14.21 18.03
C SER A 164 -24.50 -14.78 16.75
N ASP A 165 -25.81 -14.63 16.57
CA ASP A 165 -26.57 -15.28 15.52
C ASP A 165 -26.71 -14.44 14.23
N GLN A 166 -26.22 -13.19 14.21
CA GLN A 166 -26.18 -12.34 12.99
C GLN A 166 -24.78 -12.15 12.39
N ILE A 167 -23.75 -12.76 12.97
CA ILE A 167 -22.34 -12.58 12.57
C ILE A 167 -22.02 -13.26 11.21
N ASN A 168 -22.84 -14.23 10.78
CA ASN A 168 -22.54 -15.06 9.61
C ASN A 168 -22.89 -14.45 8.25
N SER A 169 -23.35 -13.20 8.16
CA SER A 169 -23.79 -12.60 6.89
C SER A 169 -23.13 -11.26 6.53
N GLN A 170 -22.29 -10.67 7.39
CA GLN A 170 -21.56 -9.45 7.05
C GLN A 170 -20.15 -9.77 6.56
N LYS A 171 -19.99 -9.87 5.23
CA LYS A 171 -18.65 -9.89 4.63
C LYS A 171 -17.92 -8.60 4.99
N GLN A 172 -16.71 -8.70 5.53
CA GLN A 172 -15.88 -7.53 5.80
C GLN A 172 -15.58 -6.80 4.49
N LYS A 173 -15.80 -5.48 4.49
CA LYS A 173 -15.46 -4.63 3.35
C LYS A 173 -13.94 -4.45 3.31
N ILE A 174 -13.36 -4.63 2.12
CA ILE A 174 -11.95 -4.35 1.87
C ILE A 174 -11.84 -3.14 0.95
N VAL A 175 -10.87 -2.27 1.25
CA VAL A 175 -10.43 -1.20 0.36
C VAL A 175 -8.95 -1.38 0.04
N PHE A 176 -8.61 -1.29 -1.23
CA PHE A 176 -7.25 -1.33 -1.76
C PHE A 176 -6.84 0.07 -2.17
N ALA A 177 -5.71 0.58 -1.70
CA ALA A 177 -5.14 1.85 -2.15
C ALA A 177 -3.94 1.59 -3.07
N ILE A 178 -3.91 2.29 -4.19
CA ILE A 178 -2.84 2.23 -5.18
C ILE A 178 -2.31 3.64 -5.38
N ASN A 179 -1.00 3.79 -5.22
CA ASN A 179 -0.30 5.03 -5.54
C ASN A 179 -0.08 5.10 -7.06
N CYS A 180 -0.77 6.01 -7.72
CA CYS A 180 -0.75 6.20 -9.17
C CYS A 180 -0.09 7.52 -9.55
N VAL A 181 0.05 7.78 -10.86
CA VAL A 181 0.44 9.09 -11.35
C VAL A 181 -0.51 10.17 -10.83
N SER A 182 0.03 11.15 -10.11
CA SER A 182 -0.68 12.34 -9.57
C SER A 182 -1.88 12.04 -8.65
N THR A 183 -2.14 10.78 -8.30
CA THR A 183 -3.34 10.37 -7.59
C THR A 183 -3.10 9.15 -6.70
N ILE A 184 -3.86 9.04 -5.61
CA ILE A 184 -4.01 7.79 -4.88
C ILE A 184 -5.41 7.26 -5.14
N LYS A 185 -5.48 6.12 -5.83
CA LYS A 185 -6.74 5.46 -6.17
C LYS A 185 -7.11 4.45 -5.10
N MET A 186 -8.30 4.57 -4.57
CA MET A 186 -8.91 3.61 -3.66
C MET A 186 -9.97 2.80 -4.40
N ILE A 187 -9.87 1.49 -4.28
CA ILE A 187 -10.70 0.51 -4.97
C ILE A 187 -11.43 -0.28 -3.89
N SER A 188 -12.75 -0.37 -4.02
CA SER A 188 -13.59 -1.17 -3.14
C SER A 188 -14.73 -1.79 -3.93
N PHE A 189 -15.41 -2.75 -3.33
CA PHE A 189 -16.56 -3.42 -3.93
C PHE A 189 -17.75 -3.31 -2.98
N ASP A 190 -18.94 -3.12 -3.53
CA ASP A 190 -20.17 -3.27 -2.75
C ASP A 190 -20.61 -4.74 -2.69
N GLN A 191 -21.68 -5.04 -1.96
CA GLN A 191 -22.17 -6.41 -1.75
C GLN A 191 -22.47 -7.20 -3.05
N ASN A 192 -22.69 -6.52 -4.17
CA ASN A 192 -22.99 -7.11 -5.47
C ASN A 192 -21.75 -7.28 -6.36
N ASN A 193 -20.55 -7.21 -5.78
CA ASN A 193 -19.26 -7.15 -6.48
C ASN A 193 -19.14 -5.92 -7.42
N VAL A 194 -19.96 -4.88 -7.26
CA VAL A 194 -19.87 -3.69 -8.11
C VAL A 194 -18.74 -2.81 -7.61
N LEU A 195 -17.87 -2.44 -8.55
CA LEU A 195 -16.73 -1.56 -8.31
C LEU A 195 -17.15 -0.19 -7.80
N LYS A 196 -16.47 0.29 -6.76
CA LYS A 196 -16.48 1.68 -6.30
C LYS A 196 -15.05 2.19 -6.21
N THR A 197 -14.77 3.24 -6.96
CA THR A 197 -13.48 3.94 -6.92
C THR A 197 -13.63 5.32 -6.27
N PHE A 198 -12.66 5.65 -5.42
CA PHE A 198 -12.43 7.00 -4.92
C PHE A 198 -10.99 7.40 -5.26
N GLN A 199 -10.73 8.68 -5.46
CA GLN A 199 -9.37 9.15 -5.73
C GLN A 199 -9.03 10.38 -4.89
N PHE A 200 -7.83 10.37 -4.33
CA PHE A 200 -7.19 11.55 -3.78
C PHE A 200 -6.29 12.16 -4.85
N ASP A 201 -6.56 13.40 -5.22
CA ASP A 201 -5.83 14.15 -6.23
C ASP A 201 -4.68 14.94 -5.59
N VAL A 202 -3.46 14.50 -5.88
CA VAL A 202 -2.23 15.04 -5.28
C VAL A 202 -1.98 16.46 -5.80
N GLU A 203 -2.12 16.67 -7.11
CA GLU A 203 -1.86 17.97 -7.74
C GLU A 203 -2.85 19.03 -7.27
N LYS A 204 -4.12 18.66 -7.10
CA LYS A 204 -5.13 19.53 -6.50
C LYS A 204 -4.80 19.85 -5.04
N SER A 205 -4.29 18.87 -4.28
CA SER A 205 -3.86 19.09 -2.89
C SER A 205 -2.66 20.04 -2.81
N LEU A 206 -1.66 19.85 -3.67
CA LEU A 206 -0.48 20.72 -3.78
C LEU A 206 -0.88 22.12 -4.23
N SER A 207 -1.72 22.25 -5.26
CA SER A 207 -2.19 23.54 -5.76
C SER A 207 -2.91 24.34 -4.67
N LYS A 208 -3.73 23.67 -3.85
CA LYS A 208 -4.40 24.30 -2.71
C LYS A 208 -3.41 24.73 -1.62
N SER A 209 -2.40 23.91 -1.34
CA SER A 209 -1.40 24.17 -0.28
C SER A 209 -0.42 25.27 -0.68
N LEU A 210 0.01 25.29 -1.94
CA LEU A 210 1.02 26.20 -2.46
C LEU A 210 0.42 27.51 -3.01
N GLN A 211 -0.88 27.52 -3.32
CA GLN A 211 -1.60 28.67 -3.90
C GLN A 211 -0.85 29.20 -5.13
N ASN A 212 -0.47 30.48 -5.12
CA ASN A 212 0.24 31.12 -6.23
C ASN A 212 1.65 30.56 -6.48
N ASN A 213 2.24 29.82 -5.52
CA ASN A 213 3.55 29.19 -5.68
C ASN A 213 3.49 27.82 -6.37
N ALA A 214 2.30 27.28 -6.66
CA ALA A 214 2.16 25.96 -7.29
C ALA A 214 2.87 25.89 -8.66
N LYS A 215 2.90 27.00 -9.41
CA LYS A 215 3.63 27.15 -10.68
C LYS A 215 5.16 27.00 -10.53
N ASN A 216 5.68 27.16 -9.31
CA ASN A 216 7.11 27.07 -9.00
C ASN A 216 7.47 25.74 -8.31
N LEU A 217 6.58 24.75 -8.39
CA LEU A 217 6.84 23.39 -7.93
C LEU A 217 7.89 22.76 -8.87
N ASP A 218 9.01 22.35 -8.29
CA ASP A 218 10.12 21.73 -9.01
C ASP A 218 10.06 20.20 -8.94
N PHE A 219 9.56 19.67 -7.83
CA PHE A 219 9.49 18.24 -7.57
C PHE A 219 8.40 17.94 -6.55
N TYR A 220 7.74 16.80 -6.70
CA TYR A 220 6.95 16.20 -5.63
C TYR A 220 7.03 14.69 -5.66
N GLU A 221 6.79 14.08 -4.51
CA GLU A 221 6.76 12.65 -4.30
C GLU A 221 5.59 12.29 -3.39
N THR A 222 4.90 11.19 -3.71
CA THR A 222 3.76 10.73 -2.93
C THR A 222 3.92 9.25 -2.63
N SER A 223 3.54 8.80 -1.42
CA SER A 223 3.53 7.38 -1.06
C SER A 223 2.47 7.07 -0.01
N ILE A 224 1.93 5.85 -0.04
CA ILE A 224 1.06 5.32 1.01
C ILE A 224 1.96 4.66 2.07
N ILE A 225 2.18 5.37 3.17
CA ILE A 225 3.14 4.98 4.21
C ILE A 225 2.50 4.20 5.36
N GLY A 226 1.17 4.16 5.43
CA GLY A 226 0.46 3.48 6.52
C GLY A 226 -1.06 3.48 6.36
N LYS A 227 -1.74 2.94 7.36
CA LYS A 227 -3.20 2.90 7.45
C LYS A 227 -3.68 3.08 8.88
N ASN A 228 -4.90 3.58 9.04
CA ASN A 228 -5.58 3.70 10.32
C ASN A 228 -6.92 2.98 10.25
N GLU A 229 -6.98 1.79 10.83
CA GLU A 229 -8.18 0.93 10.81
C GLU A 229 -9.33 1.50 11.65
N LYS A 230 -9.03 2.30 12.69
CA LYS A 230 -10.05 2.96 13.53
C LYS A 230 -10.77 4.09 12.80
N GLU A 231 -10.01 4.88 12.03
CA GLU A 231 -10.58 5.99 11.24
C GLU A 231 -10.99 5.55 9.82
N PHE A 232 -10.74 4.28 9.47
CA PHE A 232 -10.94 3.71 8.15
C PHE A 232 -10.32 4.59 7.04
N SER A 233 -9.00 4.80 7.14
CA SER A 233 -8.25 5.71 6.29
C SER A 233 -6.84 5.23 5.97
N PHE A 234 -6.28 5.75 4.88
CA PHE A 234 -4.88 5.58 4.50
C PHE A 234 -4.05 6.79 4.93
N VAL A 235 -2.79 6.53 5.27
CA VAL A 235 -1.82 7.56 5.65
C VAL A 235 -0.89 7.76 4.48
N VAL A 236 -0.83 9.00 4.03
CA VAL A 236 -0.14 9.40 2.81
C VAL A 236 0.95 10.39 3.15
N PHE A 237 2.15 10.11 2.67
CA PHE A 237 3.26 11.03 2.64
C PHE A 237 3.23 11.82 1.33
N LEU A 238 3.37 13.14 1.40
CA LEU A 238 3.50 14.03 0.26
C LEU A 238 4.67 14.98 0.48
N GLY A 239 5.81 14.70 -0.16
CA GLY A 239 6.99 15.55 -0.16
C GLY A 239 7.04 16.45 -1.39
N PHE A 240 7.50 17.68 -1.26
CA PHE A 240 7.59 18.62 -2.39
C PHE A 240 8.67 19.69 -2.22
N ILE A 241 9.19 20.16 -3.37
CA ILE A 241 10.20 21.21 -3.47
C ILE A 241 9.63 22.32 -4.33
N PHE A 242 9.70 23.56 -3.85
CA PHE A 242 9.23 24.71 -4.63
C PHE A 242 10.03 25.98 -4.29
N TYR A 243 10.00 26.94 -5.22
CA TYR A 243 10.52 28.28 -4.98
C TYR A 243 9.40 29.25 -4.59
N HIS A 244 9.58 29.97 -3.49
CA HIS A 244 8.59 30.92 -2.98
C HIS A 244 8.92 32.34 -3.44
N ASP A 245 8.18 32.87 -4.42
CA ASP A 245 8.47 34.16 -5.07
C ASP A 245 8.55 35.32 -4.06
N THR A 246 7.58 35.44 -3.15
CA THR A 246 7.57 36.58 -2.21
C THR A 246 8.63 36.48 -1.11
N LYS A 247 9.08 35.28 -0.77
CA LYS A 247 10.10 35.05 0.26
C LYS A 247 11.50 34.94 -0.33
N ASN A 248 11.63 34.86 -1.65
CA ASN A 248 12.88 34.65 -2.38
C ASN A 248 13.73 33.50 -1.83
N ARG A 249 13.09 32.36 -1.55
CA ARG A 249 13.75 31.19 -0.95
C ARG A 249 13.19 29.89 -1.52
N TRP A 250 14.04 28.88 -1.58
CA TRP A 250 13.68 27.50 -1.86
C TRP A 250 13.13 26.82 -0.61
N PHE A 251 12.09 26.02 -0.79
CA PHE A 251 11.45 25.25 0.26
C PHE A 251 11.54 23.76 -0.08
N VAL A 252 11.92 22.97 0.91
CA VAL A 252 11.80 21.51 0.89
C VAL A 252 10.84 21.16 2.01
N ALA A 253 9.69 20.63 1.67
CA ALA A 253 8.61 20.42 2.62
C ALA A 253 8.00 19.04 2.47
N PHE A 254 7.30 18.59 3.50
CA PHE A 254 6.42 17.43 3.40
C PHE A 254 5.15 17.63 4.20
N GLN A 255 4.13 16.85 3.84
CA GLN A 255 2.86 16.74 4.51
C GLN A 255 2.58 15.26 4.79
N ILE A 256 2.07 14.98 5.99
CA ILE A 256 1.45 13.69 6.31
C ILE A 256 -0.05 13.90 6.31
N ILE A 257 -0.75 13.18 5.45
CA ILE A 257 -2.18 13.36 5.19
C ILE A 257 -2.92 12.07 5.52
N ASN A 258 -4.02 12.19 6.23
CA ASN A 258 -4.97 11.11 6.41
C ASN A 258 -6.03 11.19 5.31
N VAL A 259 -6.18 10.12 4.52
CA VAL A 259 -7.11 10.05 3.40
C VAL A 259 -8.17 8.97 3.70
N PRO A 260 -9.39 9.37 4.09
CA PRO A 260 -10.47 8.42 4.41
C PRO A 260 -10.90 7.56 3.22
N ALA A 261 -11.09 6.26 3.47
CA ALA A 261 -11.53 5.31 2.45
C ALA A 261 -13.03 5.36 2.15
N ASN A 262 -13.77 6.18 2.89
CA ASN A 262 -15.20 6.45 2.70
C ASN A 262 -15.50 7.70 1.86
N GLY A 263 -14.47 8.32 1.27
CA GLY A 263 -14.60 9.51 0.42
C GLY A 263 -14.83 10.83 1.15
N LYS A 264 -14.73 10.85 2.49
CA LYS A 264 -14.69 12.10 3.26
C LYS A 264 -13.44 12.92 2.91
N ALA A 265 -13.48 14.21 3.24
CA ALA A 265 -12.35 15.11 3.07
C ALA A 265 -11.11 14.57 3.80
N TYR A 266 -9.95 14.66 3.16
CA TYR A 266 -8.68 14.35 3.78
C TYR A 266 -8.34 15.33 4.90
N ARG A 267 -7.50 14.90 5.84
CA ARG A 267 -7.05 15.72 6.98
C ARG A 267 -5.53 15.79 7.00
N LEU A 268 -4.97 17.00 7.07
CA LEU A 268 -3.55 17.18 7.35
C LEU A 268 -3.24 16.72 8.78
N ILE A 269 -2.35 15.75 8.93
CA ILE A 269 -1.88 15.28 10.24
C ILE A 269 -0.66 16.10 10.68
N HIS A 270 0.29 16.29 9.77
CA HIS A 270 1.55 16.95 10.05
C HIS A 270 2.12 17.64 8.82
N GLN A 271 2.92 18.67 9.03
CA GLN A 271 3.71 19.30 7.99
C GLN A 271 5.00 19.88 8.58
N GLU A 272 6.07 19.80 7.80
CA GLU A 272 7.38 20.36 8.15
C GLU A 272 8.06 20.85 6.88
N TYR A 273 8.99 21.79 7.06
CA TYR A 273 9.75 22.35 5.95
C TYR A 273 11.11 22.88 6.38
N ASN A 274 12.06 22.80 5.44
CA ASN A 274 13.33 23.49 5.48
C ASN A 274 13.37 24.56 4.39
N THR A 275 14.13 25.63 4.62
CA THR A 275 14.27 26.73 3.67
C THR A 275 15.72 27.00 3.32
N TYR A 276 15.96 27.40 2.08
CA TYR A 276 17.30 27.70 1.56
C TYR A 276 17.26 29.00 0.75
N GLU A 277 18.22 29.89 0.96
CA GLU A 277 18.34 31.14 0.19
C GLU A 277 18.79 30.88 -1.25
N ILE A 278 19.72 29.93 -1.43
CA ILE A 278 20.20 29.47 -2.73
C ILE A 278 19.78 28.02 -2.89
N ARG A 279 19.38 27.62 -4.10
CA ARG A 279 19.06 26.22 -4.42
C ARG A 279 20.27 25.34 -4.12
N PRO A 280 20.18 24.36 -3.20
CA PRO A 280 21.25 23.38 -3.01
C PRO A 280 21.56 22.65 -4.32
N GLN A 281 22.84 22.38 -4.57
CA GLN A 281 23.27 21.66 -5.79
C GLN A 281 22.92 20.17 -5.72
N GLY A 282 22.72 19.56 -6.90
CA GLY A 282 22.39 18.15 -7.03
C GLY A 282 21.03 17.76 -6.46
N ASP A 283 20.88 16.50 -6.07
CA ASP A 283 19.63 15.93 -5.54
C ASP A 283 19.49 16.05 -4.02
N SER A 284 20.27 16.92 -3.36
CA SER A 284 20.25 17.06 -1.89
C SER A 284 18.84 17.30 -1.32
N MET A 285 18.04 18.15 -1.96
CA MET A 285 16.67 18.42 -1.53
C MET A 285 15.74 17.20 -1.71
N LYS A 286 15.92 16.43 -2.79
CA LYS A 286 15.15 15.19 -3.02
C LYS A 286 15.55 14.11 -2.02
N ASN A 287 16.84 14.00 -1.72
CA ASN A 287 17.36 13.08 -0.70
C ASN A 287 16.79 13.38 0.69
N THR A 288 16.63 14.66 1.05
CA THR A 288 15.94 15.07 2.28
C THR A 288 14.49 14.56 2.31
N ILE A 289 13.74 14.71 1.20
CA ILE A 289 12.37 14.18 1.09
C ILE A 289 12.35 12.66 1.25
N GLN A 290 13.24 11.97 0.56
CA GLN A 290 13.35 10.51 0.62
C GLN A 290 13.71 10.03 2.03
N GLN A 291 14.60 10.75 2.74
CA GLN A 291 14.93 10.46 4.13
C GLN A 291 13.70 10.60 5.03
N TRP A 292 12.97 11.71 4.94
CA TRP A 292 11.73 11.89 5.71
C TRP A 292 10.71 10.80 5.40
N LYS A 293 10.50 10.47 4.12
CA LYS A 293 9.60 9.38 3.71
C LYS A 293 9.96 8.07 4.44
N ASN A 294 11.23 7.67 4.40
CA ASN A 294 11.71 6.44 5.02
C ASN A 294 11.54 6.46 6.55
N GLU A 295 11.81 7.60 7.20
CA GLU A 295 11.62 7.76 8.65
C GLU A 295 10.15 7.55 9.06
N PHE A 296 9.22 8.14 8.32
CA PHE A 296 7.79 7.99 8.59
C PHE A 296 7.26 6.61 8.21
N GLU A 297 7.71 6.02 7.10
CA GLU A 297 7.31 4.67 6.69
C GLU A 297 7.72 3.63 7.74
N MET A 298 8.97 3.69 8.24
CA MET A 298 9.44 2.82 9.31
C MET A 298 8.63 3.00 10.61
N ALA A 299 8.25 4.23 10.93
CA ALA A 299 7.42 4.51 12.09
C ALA A 299 6.02 3.87 11.96
N CYS A 300 5.45 3.88 10.76
CA CYS A 300 4.13 3.31 10.47
C CYS A 300 4.13 1.77 10.44
N LEU A 301 5.22 1.15 9.96
CA LEU A 301 5.33 -0.31 9.85
C LEU A 301 5.59 -1.03 11.19
N SER A 302 6.17 -0.34 12.18
CA SER A 302 6.66 -0.98 13.41
C SER A 302 5.61 -1.30 14.48
N ASP A 303 4.41 -0.68 14.45
CA ASP A 303 3.26 -1.05 15.32
C ASP A 303 1.98 -0.31 14.89
N SER A 304 1.04 -1.01 14.23
CA SER A 304 -0.19 -0.41 13.68
C SER A 304 -1.19 0.08 14.75
N SER A 305 -1.02 -0.38 16.00
CA SER A 305 -1.96 -0.10 17.11
C SER A 305 -1.76 1.28 17.76
N ASN A 306 -0.56 1.87 17.64
CA ASN A 306 -0.12 3.09 18.32
C ASN A 306 0.33 4.21 17.36
N PHE A 307 -0.12 4.14 16.11
CA PHE A 307 0.20 5.08 15.03
C PHE A 307 0.12 6.56 15.44
N THR A 308 -0.96 6.98 16.11
CA THR A 308 -1.18 8.37 16.54
C THR A 308 -0.14 8.86 17.54
N TRP A 309 0.34 7.99 18.44
CA TRP A 309 1.37 8.32 19.43
C TRP A 309 2.74 8.50 18.79
N LYS A 310 3.16 7.60 17.90
CA LYS A 310 4.49 7.69 17.26
C LYS A 310 4.61 8.86 16.29
N ILE A 311 3.57 9.13 15.50
CA ILE A 311 3.55 10.37 14.71
C ILE A 311 3.65 11.55 15.66
N ARG A 312 2.83 11.63 16.72
CA ARG A 312 2.96 12.70 17.73
C ARG A 312 4.38 12.82 18.30
N CYS A 313 5.09 11.73 18.57
CA CYS A 313 6.48 11.75 19.03
C CYS A 313 7.46 12.29 17.98
N LEU A 314 7.31 11.92 16.71
CA LEU A 314 8.17 12.39 15.61
C LEU A 314 7.91 13.86 15.29
N THR A 315 6.64 14.27 15.32
CA THR A 315 6.20 15.64 15.03
C THR A 315 6.43 16.61 16.18
N ASN A 316 6.60 16.11 17.41
CA ASN A 316 6.88 16.92 18.61
C ASN A 316 8.37 17.17 18.84
N ARG A 317 9.29 16.80 17.93
CA ARG A 317 10.73 17.03 18.13
C ARG A 317 11.12 18.51 18.33
N ASN A 318 10.24 19.45 17.98
CA ASN A 318 10.46 20.90 18.12
C ASN A 318 9.29 21.71 18.74
N ILE A 319 8.29 21.06 19.34
CA ILE A 319 7.21 21.77 20.06
C ILE A 319 7.43 21.51 21.57
N PRO A 320 7.35 22.53 22.45
CA PRO A 320 7.30 22.31 23.91
C PRO A 320 6.11 21.38 24.19
N GLY A 321 6.42 20.10 24.39
CA GLY A 321 5.46 19.01 24.29
C GLY A 321 4.68 18.88 25.58
N VAL A 322 3.36 18.84 25.50
CA VAL A 322 2.54 18.40 26.62
C VAL A 322 2.61 16.86 26.66
N ASP A 323 2.93 16.27 27.80
CA ASP A 323 3.03 14.82 27.98
C ASP A 323 1.64 14.15 28.04
N ALA A 324 1.63 12.82 28.26
CA ALA A 324 0.40 12.03 28.28
C ALA A 324 -0.58 12.43 29.40
N ASP A 325 -0.08 13.08 30.46
CA ASP A 325 -0.85 13.53 31.63
C ASP A 325 -1.23 15.01 31.55
N GLY A 326 -0.86 15.70 30.46
CA GLY A 326 -1.17 17.12 30.28
C GLY A 326 -0.07 18.07 30.79
N ILE A 327 1.12 17.57 31.14
CA ILE A 327 2.22 18.37 31.70
C ILE A 327 3.08 18.93 30.57
N ARG A 328 3.34 20.24 30.59
CA ARG A 328 4.11 20.91 29.53
C ARG A 328 5.62 20.72 29.75
N LEU A 329 6.25 20.02 28.83
CA LEU A 329 7.69 19.77 28.76
C LEU A 329 8.36 20.82 27.88
N ILE A 330 9.26 21.60 28.47
CA ILE A 330 10.05 22.60 27.75
C ILE A 330 11.48 22.06 27.64
N LYS A 331 11.95 21.85 26.40
CA LYS A 331 13.33 21.47 26.12
C LYS A 331 14.17 22.74 25.99
N ALA A 332 15.22 22.88 26.82
CA ALA A 332 16.24 23.91 26.69
C ALA A 332 17.45 23.33 25.94
N PRO A 333 17.57 23.56 24.62
CA PRO A 333 18.52 22.82 23.79
C PRO A 333 19.98 23.12 24.13
N GLU A 334 20.27 24.29 24.69
CA GLU A 334 21.62 24.73 25.03
C GLU A 334 22.17 24.04 26.30
N MET A 335 21.31 23.43 27.12
CA MET A 335 21.67 22.89 28.44
C MET A 335 21.38 21.39 28.59
N ASN A 336 20.86 20.71 27.56
CA ASN A 336 20.40 19.32 27.63
C ASN A 336 19.46 19.06 28.84
N LEU A 337 18.63 20.05 29.17
CA LEU A 337 17.69 20.00 30.29
C LEU A 337 16.25 19.91 29.79
N ILE A 338 15.43 19.11 30.48
CA ILE A 338 13.97 19.05 30.28
C ILE A 338 13.32 19.58 31.55
N ILE A 339 12.48 20.61 31.41
CA ILE A 339 11.72 21.19 32.53
C ILE A 339 10.27 20.73 32.39
N ALA A 340 9.71 20.14 33.45
CA ALA A 340 8.30 19.79 33.56
C ALA A 340 7.56 20.91 34.32
N ASP A 341 6.63 21.59 33.65
CA ASP A 341 5.75 22.59 34.27
C ASP A 341 4.41 21.95 34.64
N GLU A 342 4.28 21.62 35.92
CA GLU A 342 3.08 20.98 36.48
C GLU A 342 1.94 21.97 36.77
N ASN A 343 2.15 23.31 36.68
CA ASN A 343 1.22 24.32 37.21
C ASN A 343 0.81 25.44 36.22
N ASN A 344 1.07 25.31 34.91
CA ASN A 344 0.71 26.32 33.89
C ASN A 344 1.20 27.75 34.21
N GLY A 345 2.31 27.88 34.93
CA GLY A 345 2.83 29.15 35.43
C GLY A 345 3.87 29.77 34.51
N ILE A 346 3.89 31.10 34.41
CA ILE A 346 4.93 31.83 33.66
C ILE A 346 6.29 31.59 34.34
N ILE A 347 7.16 30.82 33.70
CA ILE A 347 8.57 30.68 34.06
C ILE A 347 9.30 31.94 33.55
N LYS A 348 9.77 32.80 34.46
CA LYS A 348 10.70 33.88 34.13
C LYS A 348 12.12 33.44 34.45
N PHE A 349 13.02 33.64 33.49
CA PHE A 349 14.46 33.51 33.66
C PHE A 349 15.05 34.71 34.39
#